data_AF-A0A9Q0GUL0-F1
#
_entry.id   AF-A0A9Q0GUL0-F1
#
_cell.length_a   1.000
_cell.length_b   1.000
_cell.length_c   1.000
_cell.angle_alpha   90.00
_cell.angle_beta   90.00
_cell.angle_gamma   90.00
#
_symmetry.space_group_name_H-M   'P 1'
#
loop_
_entity.id
_entity.type
_entity.pdbx_description
1 polymer ?
#
loop_
_entity_poly.entity_id
_entity_poly.type
_entity_poly.pdbx_seq_one_letter_code
_entity_poly.pdbx_strand_id
1 'polypeptide(L)'
;MSGEIGPTGSEEKECQQKSQKQRNRSGFLSFRQLYCIALIVVFSASGMVSIEDVAFTIFSLVYVFFLSKVAFPLLGSSPDPPVFGQSNKILSIYVSFAAWIGLFLPIVYIFEGILKGDKEGIKAAVPHVFLLSSQVFMEGLTFNAGFSIPIRAFVPISYNSKRIFTIVDWLRAEIGKANNVHQGGLTVRVYFGIALAVANLLLWCFNLFGFLLPVYLPRAFKRYYGYKEKV
;
A
#
# COMPACT_ATOMS: atom_id res chain seq x y z
N MET A 1 -65.57 22.19 -5.29
CA MET A 1 -65.31 20.87 -4.68
C MET A 1 -64.66 19.98 -5.73
N SER A 2 -63.36 19.73 -5.61
CA SER A 2 -62.68 18.51 -6.08
C SER A 2 -61.24 18.57 -5.57
N GLY A 3 -60.84 17.51 -4.87
CA GLY A 3 -59.75 17.50 -3.90
C GLY A 3 -58.38 17.19 -4.49
N GLU A 4 -57.36 17.78 -3.86
CA GLU A 4 -55.99 17.29 -3.91
C GLU A 4 -55.77 16.27 -2.78
N ILE A 5 -55.43 15.04 -3.18
CA ILE A 5 -55.03 13.95 -2.28
C ILE A 5 -53.51 14.07 -2.13
N GLY A 6 -53.05 14.53 -0.96
CA GLY A 6 -51.64 14.49 -0.60
C GLY A 6 -51.19 13.07 -0.24
N PRO A 7 -49.98 12.62 -0.62
CA PRO A 7 -49.51 11.32 -0.20
C PRO A 7 -49.11 11.34 1.29
N THR A 8 -49.64 10.34 1.97
CA THR A 8 -49.56 10.01 3.40
C THR A 8 -48.15 9.67 3.87
N GLY A 9 -47.76 10.19 5.03
CA GLY A 9 -46.46 10.01 5.73
C GLY A 9 -46.13 8.60 6.23
N SER A 10 -46.60 7.56 5.55
CA SER A 10 -46.28 6.15 5.78
C SER A 10 -45.10 5.66 4.94
N GLU A 11 -44.81 6.28 3.79
CA GLU A 11 -43.71 5.87 2.90
C GLU A 11 -42.33 6.33 3.39
N GLU A 12 -42.24 7.45 4.12
CA GLU A 12 -40.96 7.96 4.66
C GLU A 12 -40.39 7.07 5.76
N LYS A 13 -41.24 6.37 6.53
CA LYS A 13 -40.79 5.50 7.61
C LYS A 13 -40.20 4.18 7.11
N GLU A 14 -40.68 3.64 5.98
CA GLU A 14 -40.11 2.43 5.39
C GLU A 14 -38.76 2.68 4.70
N CYS A 15 -38.53 3.86 4.12
CA CYS A 15 -37.25 4.20 3.49
C CYS A 15 -36.13 4.41 4.52
N GLN A 16 -36.47 4.97 5.69
CA GLN A 16 -35.52 5.13 6.79
C GLN A 16 -35.19 3.79 7.49
N GLN A 17 -36.16 2.88 7.63
CA GLN A 17 -35.90 1.55 8.21
C GLN A 17 -35.08 0.63 7.29
N LYS A 18 -35.19 0.76 5.95
CA LYS A 18 -34.34 -0.01 5.03
C LYS A 18 -32.88 0.44 5.01
N SER A 19 -32.57 1.69 5.33
CA SER A 19 -31.18 2.19 5.39
C SER A 19 -30.42 1.80 6.66
N GLN A 20 -31.13 1.40 7.73
CA GLN A 20 -30.49 0.94 8.98
C GLN A 20 -30.19 -0.57 9.01
N LYS A 21 -30.74 -1.38 8.09
CA LYS A 21 -30.64 -2.85 8.13
C LYS A 21 -29.48 -3.44 7.33
N GLN A 22 -28.40 -2.69 7.11
CA GLN A 22 -27.19 -3.25 6.49
C GLN A 22 -25.88 -2.69 7.07
N ARG A 23 -25.88 -2.33 8.35
CA ARG A 23 -24.65 -1.99 9.09
C ARG A 23 -24.34 -3.09 10.10
N ASN A 24 -24.12 -4.29 9.58
CA ASN A 24 -23.45 -5.39 10.28
C ASN A 24 -22.81 -6.29 9.21
N ARG A 25 -21.79 -5.79 8.53
CA ARG A 25 -20.73 -6.66 8.03
C ARG A 25 -19.54 -6.49 8.96
N SER A 26 -19.56 -7.32 9.99
CA SER A 26 -18.41 -7.73 10.79
C SER A 26 -17.11 -7.61 9.99
N GLY A 27 -16.15 -6.89 10.56
CA GLY A 27 -14.88 -6.53 9.96
C GLY A 27 -13.95 -7.73 9.81
N PHE A 28 -14.25 -8.61 8.85
CA PHE A 28 -13.30 -9.62 8.43
C PHE A 28 -12.27 -9.00 7.48
N LEU A 29 -11.00 -9.20 7.80
CA LEU A 29 -9.88 -8.88 6.93
C LEU A 29 -10.10 -9.59 5.58
N SER A 30 -9.94 -8.85 4.48
CA SER A 30 -9.95 -9.46 3.13
C SER A 30 -8.88 -10.55 3.06
N PHE A 31 -9.08 -11.59 2.25
CA PHE A 31 -8.05 -12.61 1.98
C PHE A 31 -6.69 -11.99 1.63
N ARG A 32 -6.69 -10.89 0.86
CA ARG A 32 -5.46 -10.15 0.53
C ARG A 32 -4.74 -9.63 1.78
N GLN A 33 -5.49 -9.12 2.76
CA GLN A 33 -4.97 -8.61 4.03
C GLN A 33 -4.38 -9.75 4.87
N LEU A 34 -5.05 -10.90 4.91
CA LEU A 34 -4.57 -12.09 5.61
C LEU A 34 -3.24 -12.60 5.01
N TYR A 35 -3.14 -12.69 3.68
CA TYR A 35 -1.87 -13.05 3.02
C TYR A 35 -0.76 -12.03 3.32
N CYS A 36 -1.07 -10.73 3.35
CA CYS A 36 -0.08 -9.70 3.70
C CYS A 36 0.41 -9.87 5.14
N ILE A 37 -0.49 -10.09 6.10
CA ILE A 37 -0.11 -10.34 7.51
C ILE A 37 0.76 -11.59 7.61
N ALA A 38 0.40 -12.68 6.91
CA ALA A 38 1.19 -13.90 6.91
C ALA A 38 2.63 -13.62 6.42
N LEU A 39 2.79 -12.88 5.32
CA LEU A 39 4.12 -12.49 4.81
C LEU A 39 4.88 -11.61 5.79
N ILE A 40 4.23 -10.62 6.41
CA ILE A 40 4.83 -9.74 7.42
C ILE A 40 5.36 -10.56 8.60
N VAL A 41 4.55 -11.49 9.13
CA VAL A 41 4.93 -12.34 10.26
C VAL A 41 6.07 -13.28 9.89
N VAL A 42 5.98 -13.97 8.75
CA VAL A 42 7.02 -14.90 8.28
C VAL A 42 8.34 -14.17 8.08
N PHE A 43 8.34 -13.03 7.40
CA PHE A 43 9.57 -12.28 7.14
C PHE A 43 10.15 -11.67 8.43
N SER A 44 9.31 -11.18 9.34
CA SER A 44 9.77 -10.69 10.65
C SER A 44 10.40 -11.80 11.49
N ALA A 45 9.77 -12.99 11.52
CA ALA A 45 10.26 -14.13 12.28
C ALA A 45 11.52 -14.78 11.66
N SER A 46 11.72 -14.63 10.35
CA SER A 46 12.85 -15.22 9.63
C SER A 46 14.22 -14.55 9.91
N GLY A 47 14.23 -13.35 10.53
CA GLY A 47 15.45 -12.56 10.70
C GLY A 47 16.04 -11.99 9.41
N MET A 48 15.30 -12.07 8.29
CA MET A 48 15.72 -11.53 6.99
C MET A 48 15.36 -10.04 6.81
N VAL A 49 14.59 -9.48 7.74
CA VAL A 49 14.19 -8.07 7.75
C VAL A 49 14.95 -7.34 8.87
N SER A 50 15.36 -6.10 8.62
CA SER A 50 16.04 -5.30 9.65
C SER A 50 15.07 -4.91 10.76
N ILE A 51 15.58 -4.72 11.98
CA ILE A 51 14.78 -4.22 13.10
C ILE A 51 14.23 -2.82 12.78
N GLU A 52 14.96 -2.03 12.00
CA GLU A 52 14.51 -0.71 11.55
C GLU A 52 13.24 -0.78 10.68
N ASP A 53 13.14 -1.75 9.76
CA ASP A 53 11.96 -1.89 8.90
C ASP A 53 10.73 -2.37 9.69
N VAL A 54 10.94 -3.27 10.66
CA VAL A 54 9.88 -3.72 11.57
C VAL A 54 9.42 -2.56 12.45
N ALA A 55 10.37 -1.83 13.05
CA ALA A 55 10.09 -0.66 13.86
C ALA A 55 9.34 0.41 13.04
N PHE A 56 9.78 0.70 11.82
CA PHE A 56 9.10 1.61 10.90
C PHE A 56 7.64 1.22 10.70
N THR A 57 7.35 -0.07 10.48
CA THR A 57 5.99 -0.58 10.29
C THR A 57 5.11 -0.35 11.54
N ILE A 58 5.65 -0.66 12.72
CA ILE A 58 4.95 -0.46 14.00
C ILE A 58 4.72 1.03 14.29
N PHE A 59 5.74 1.86 14.14
CA PHE A 59 5.63 3.30 14.36
C PHE A 59 4.73 3.97 13.33
N SER A 60 4.76 3.53 12.07
CA SER A 60 3.85 4.01 11.03
C SER A 60 2.38 3.73 11.37
N LEU A 61 2.09 2.54 11.90
CA LEU A 61 0.75 2.19 12.41
C LEU A 61 0.31 3.18 13.49
N VAL A 62 1.09 3.32 14.55
CA VAL A 62 0.79 4.24 15.67
C VAL A 62 0.62 5.68 15.17
N TYR A 63 1.51 6.14 14.29
CA TYR A 63 1.51 7.50 13.78
C TYR A 63 0.30 7.79 12.89
N VAL A 64 -0.14 6.83 12.08
CA VAL A 64 -1.35 6.94 11.25
C VAL A 64 -2.61 7.05 12.13
N PHE A 65 -2.68 6.34 13.26
CA PHE A 65 -3.75 6.53 14.25
C PHE A 65 -3.69 7.89 14.94
N PHE A 66 -2.49 8.36 15.28
CA PHE A 66 -2.31 9.68 15.88
C PHE A 66 -2.77 10.79 14.92
N LEU A 67 -2.28 10.77 13.67
CA LEU A 67 -2.64 11.76 12.66
C LEU A 67 -4.14 11.76 12.34
N SER A 68 -4.80 10.60 12.33
CA SER A 68 -6.25 10.52 12.05
C SER A 68 -7.11 11.12 13.16
N LYS A 69 -6.58 11.28 14.38
CA LYS A 69 -7.28 11.93 15.50
C LYS A 69 -6.91 13.39 15.66
N VAL A 70 -5.64 13.74 15.46
CA VAL A 70 -5.11 15.07 15.80
C VAL A 70 -5.09 16.02 14.61
N ALA A 71 -4.64 15.57 13.44
CA ALA A 71 -4.39 16.44 12.30
C ALA A 71 -5.50 16.35 11.23
N PHE A 72 -5.96 15.14 10.94
CA PHE A 72 -6.93 14.87 9.87
C PHE A 72 -8.12 14.03 10.34
N PRO A 73 -8.95 14.55 11.29
CA PRO A 73 -10.17 13.88 11.73
C PRO A 73 -11.15 13.65 10.57
N LEU A 74 -12.04 12.66 10.72
CA LEU A 74 -13.06 12.39 9.72
C LEU A 74 -14.09 13.54 9.71
N LEU A 75 -14.25 14.21 8.56
CA LEU A 75 -15.09 15.41 8.43
C LEU A 75 -16.55 15.13 8.01
N GLY A 76 -16.94 13.87 7.76
CA GLY A 76 -18.30 13.52 7.29
C GLY A 76 -18.73 12.08 7.63
N SER A 77 -20.04 11.81 7.56
CA SER A 77 -20.64 10.51 7.94
C SER A 77 -20.61 9.45 6.82
N SER A 78 -20.16 9.79 5.61
CA SER A 78 -20.08 8.86 4.48
C SER A 78 -18.63 8.52 4.15
N PRO A 79 -18.28 7.24 3.91
CA PRO A 79 -16.95 6.88 3.44
C PRO A 79 -16.66 7.58 2.11
N ASP A 80 -15.55 8.30 2.05
CA ASP A 80 -15.11 8.95 0.82
C ASP A 80 -14.81 7.90 -0.26
N PRO A 81 -15.34 8.08 -1.49
CA PRO A 81 -15.00 7.21 -2.60
C PRO A 81 -13.49 7.29 -2.90
N PRO A 82 -12.91 6.25 -3.52
CA PRO A 82 -11.51 6.27 -3.93
C PRO A 82 -11.14 7.54 -4.71
N VAL A 83 -9.95 8.10 -4.42
CA VAL A 83 -9.49 9.40 -4.96
C VAL A 83 -9.46 9.41 -6.49
N PHE A 84 -9.18 8.28 -7.11
CA PHE A 84 -9.39 8.06 -8.53
C PHE A 84 -10.59 7.12 -8.63
N GLY A 85 -11.69 7.58 -9.22
CA GLY A 85 -12.91 6.78 -9.33
C GLY A 85 -12.64 5.41 -9.98
N GLN A 86 -13.55 4.46 -9.74
CA GLN A 86 -13.44 3.02 -10.10
C GLN A 86 -13.10 2.72 -11.59
N SER A 87 -13.11 3.73 -12.48
CA SER A 87 -13.12 3.58 -13.94
C SER A 87 -11.79 3.89 -14.67
N ASN A 88 -10.69 4.19 -13.98
CA ASN A 88 -9.45 4.57 -14.66
C ASN A 88 -8.64 3.35 -15.15
N LYS A 89 -8.93 2.90 -16.38
CA LYS A 89 -8.25 1.75 -17.02
C LYS A 89 -6.73 1.89 -17.06
N ILE A 90 -6.21 3.09 -17.34
CA ILE A 90 -4.76 3.36 -17.36
C ILE A 90 -4.12 3.12 -15.99
N LEU A 91 -4.76 3.61 -14.92
CA LEU A 91 -4.29 3.40 -13.55
C LEU A 91 -4.31 1.91 -13.18
N SER A 92 -5.36 1.18 -13.59
CA SER A 92 -5.45 -0.26 -13.37
C SER A 92 -4.33 -1.05 -14.07
N ILE A 93 -4.03 -0.70 -15.33
CA ILE A 93 -2.92 -1.30 -16.09
C ILE A 93 -1.59 -0.99 -15.40
N TYR A 94 -1.37 0.27 -15.02
CA TYR A 94 -0.17 0.68 -14.29
C TYR A 94 0.01 -0.07 -12.97
N VAL A 95 -1.04 -0.16 -12.15
CA VAL A 95 -1.00 -0.90 -10.88
C VAL A 95 -0.75 -2.39 -11.12
N SER A 96 -1.33 -2.98 -12.17
CA SER A 96 -1.09 -4.38 -12.53
C SER A 96 0.37 -4.61 -12.93
N PHE A 97 0.92 -3.75 -13.77
CA PHE A 97 2.33 -3.79 -14.18
C PHE A 97 3.27 -3.60 -12.98
N ALA A 98 2.95 -2.64 -12.10
CA ALA A 98 3.68 -2.41 -10.87
C ALA A 98 3.61 -3.61 -9.91
N ALA A 99 2.50 -4.34 -9.86
CA ALA A 99 2.40 -5.57 -9.05
C ALA A 99 3.28 -6.70 -9.61
N TRP A 100 3.35 -6.85 -10.94
CA TRP A 100 4.24 -7.83 -11.56
C TRP A 100 5.72 -7.56 -11.26
N ILE A 101 6.19 -6.34 -11.53
CA ILE A 101 7.61 -5.97 -11.32
C ILE A 101 7.94 -5.79 -9.84
N GLY A 102 7.00 -5.21 -9.09
CA GLY A 102 7.19 -4.78 -7.72
C GLY A 102 6.98 -5.84 -6.66
N LEU A 103 6.26 -6.92 -6.97
CA LEU A 103 5.91 -7.97 -6.02
C LEU A 103 6.23 -9.37 -6.58
N PHE A 104 5.66 -9.71 -7.74
CA PHE A 104 5.75 -11.08 -8.26
C PHE A 104 7.20 -11.47 -8.60
N LEU A 105 7.91 -10.65 -9.39
CA LEU A 105 9.30 -10.93 -9.76
C LEU A 105 10.25 -11.00 -8.55
N PRO A 106 10.20 -10.08 -7.56
CA PRO A 106 10.98 -10.21 -6.33
C PRO A 106 10.68 -11.48 -5.53
N ILE A 107 9.41 -11.90 -5.46
CA ILE A 107 9.04 -13.16 -4.80
C ILE A 107 9.70 -14.35 -5.52
N VAL A 108 9.61 -14.42 -6.84
CA VAL A 108 10.26 -15.48 -7.63
C VAL A 108 11.77 -15.49 -7.41
N TYR A 109 12.41 -14.31 -7.42
CA TYR A 109 13.84 -14.16 -7.15
C TYR A 109 14.23 -14.68 -5.76
N ILE A 110 13.42 -14.38 -4.73
CA ILE A 110 13.62 -14.88 -3.37
C ILE A 110 13.49 -16.41 -3.33
N PHE A 111 12.45 -16.98 -3.92
CA PHE A 111 12.26 -18.44 -3.97
C PHE A 111 13.40 -19.15 -4.69
N GLU A 112 13.80 -18.66 -5.86
CA GLU A 112 14.95 -19.19 -6.59
C GLU A 112 16.24 -19.09 -5.77
N GLY A 113 16.43 -17.97 -5.05
CA GLY A 113 17.53 -17.78 -4.12
C GLY A 113 17.55 -18.83 -3.01
N ILE A 114 16.39 -19.16 -2.42
CA ILE A 114 16.27 -20.19 -1.37
C ILE A 114 16.71 -21.55 -1.92
N LEU A 115 16.24 -21.92 -3.12
CA LEU A 115 16.59 -23.18 -3.78
C LEU A 115 18.09 -23.28 -4.11
N LYS A 116 18.70 -22.15 -4.48
CA LYS A 116 20.14 -22.06 -4.83
C LYS A 116 21.05 -21.74 -3.63
N GLY A 117 20.50 -21.53 -2.44
CA GLY A 117 21.25 -21.25 -1.22
C GLY A 117 21.88 -19.85 -1.11
N ASP A 118 21.47 -18.87 -1.92
CA ASP A 118 22.02 -17.49 -1.83
C ASP A 118 21.33 -16.67 -0.74
N LYS A 119 21.88 -16.77 0.47
CA LYS A 119 21.38 -16.06 1.63
C LYS A 119 21.51 -14.55 1.52
N GLU A 120 22.54 -14.05 0.84
CA GLU A 120 22.81 -12.60 0.77
C GLU A 120 21.80 -11.88 -0.11
N GLY A 121 21.47 -12.44 -1.29
CA GLY A 121 20.56 -11.79 -2.24
C GLY A 121 19.12 -11.81 -1.75
N ILE A 122 18.74 -12.93 -1.13
CA ILE A 122 17.45 -13.06 -0.45
C ILE A 122 17.35 -12.02 0.67
N LYS A 123 18.34 -11.95 1.56
CA LYS A 123 18.32 -11.03 2.71
C LYS A 123 18.24 -9.57 2.27
N ALA A 124 18.80 -9.23 1.13
CA ALA A 124 18.73 -7.88 0.58
C ALA A 124 17.37 -7.58 -0.11
N ALA A 125 16.74 -8.56 -0.75
CA ALA A 125 15.45 -8.39 -1.47
C ALA A 125 14.21 -8.49 -0.56
N VAL A 126 14.27 -9.27 0.53
CA VAL A 126 13.14 -9.52 1.44
C VAL A 126 12.57 -8.24 2.09
N PRO A 127 13.37 -7.28 2.57
CA PRO A 127 12.85 -6.02 3.16
C PRO A 127 11.91 -5.26 2.22
N HIS A 128 12.19 -5.26 0.92
CA HIS A 128 11.34 -4.63 -0.09
C HIS A 128 9.94 -5.28 -0.16
N VAL A 129 9.87 -6.61 -0.19
CA VAL A 129 8.60 -7.35 -0.21
C VAL A 129 7.86 -7.19 1.11
N PHE A 130 8.57 -7.23 2.23
CA PHE A 130 8.02 -6.97 3.56
C PHE A 130 7.33 -5.60 3.66
N LEU A 131 8.00 -4.54 3.18
CA LEU A 131 7.44 -3.18 3.18
C LEU A 131 6.23 -3.07 2.24
N LEU A 132 6.24 -3.76 1.09
CA LEU A 132 5.09 -3.77 0.19
C LEU A 132 3.88 -4.47 0.81
N SER A 133 4.07 -5.63 1.45
CA SER A 133 3.00 -6.32 2.17
C SER A 133 2.46 -5.46 3.32
N SER A 134 3.35 -4.81 4.08
CA SER A 134 2.98 -3.88 5.15
C SER A 134 2.19 -2.68 4.65
N GLN A 135 2.57 -2.11 3.49
CA GLN A 135 1.81 -1.05 2.85
C GLN A 135 0.40 -1.50 2.45
N VAL A 136 0.29 -2.65 1.76
CA VAL A 136 -1.02 -3.18 1.34
C VAL A 136 -1.91 -3.45 2.55
N PHE A 137 -1.34 -3.95 3.64
CA PHE A 137 -2.05 -4.11 4.91
C PHE A 137 -2.56 -2.75 5.45
N MET A 138 -1.67 -1.76 5.57
CA MET A 138 -2.01 -0.43 6.07
C MET A 138 -3.04 0.30 5.20
N GLU A 139 -3.00 0.15 3.88
CA GLU A 139 -4.01 0.70 2.96
C GLU A 139 -5.39 0.08 3.20
N GLY A 140 -5.44 -1.24 3.42
CA GLY A 140 -6.69 -1.93 3.75
C GLY A 140 -7.22 -1.56 5.12
N LEU A 141 -6.34 -1.46 6.12
CA LEU A 141 -6.69 -1.01 7.47
C LEU A 141 -7.29 0.40 7.44
N THR A 142 -6.60 1.37 6.83
CA THR A 142 -7.07 2.76 6.77
C THR A 142 -8.34 2.91 5.93
N PHE A 143 -8.54 2.09 4.90
CA PHE A 143 -9.81 2.07 4.16
C PHE A 143 -10.97 1.52 4.99
N ASN A 144 -10.79 0.34 5.60
CA ASN A 144 -11.84 -0.32 6.36
C ASN A 144 -12.20 0.42 7.63
N ALA A 145 -11.23 1.09 8.26
CA ALA A 145 -11.45 1.92 9.43
C ALA A 145 -12.01 3.32 9.10
N GLY A 146 -12.22 3.63 7.81
CA GLY A 146 -12.83 4.89 7.38
C GLY A 146 -11.95 6.12 7.64
N PHE A 147 -10.63 5.99 7.50
CA PHE A 147 -9.73 7.11 7.74
C PHE A 147 -9.88 8.17 6.64
N SER A 148 -9.58 9.42 6.98
CA SER A 148 -9.64 10.54 6.03
C SER A 148 -8.69 10.33 4.84
N ILE A 149 -9.04 10.92 3.70
CA ILE A 149 -8.27 10.79 2.45
C ILE A 149 -6.78 11.16 2.64
N PRO A 150 -6.39 12.24 3.36
CA PRO A 150 -4.98 12.57 3.57
C PRO A 150 -4.18 11.47 4.25
N ILE A 151 -4.77 10.81 5.24
CA ILE A 151 -4.11 9.71 5.95
C ILE A 151 -3.95 8.50 5.03
N ARG A 152 -4.98 8.22 4.23
CA ARG A 152 -4.93 7.15 3.22
C ARG A 152 -3.89 7.44 2.14
N ALA A 153 -3.61 8.71 1.86
CA ALA A 153 -2.51 9.12 0.97
C ALA A 153 -1.14 9.07 1.62
N PHE A 154 -1.05 9.35 2.92
CA PHE A 154 0.19 9.27 3.67
C PHE A 154 0.78 7.85 3.71
N VAL A 155 -0.07 6.82 3.80
CA VAL A 155 0.38 5.40 3.83
C VAL A 155 1.28 5.05 2.64
N PRO A 156 0.83 5.10 1.37
CA PRO A 156 1.68 4.74 0.25
C PRO A 156 2.91 5.65 0.13
N ILE A 157 2.82 6.94 0.49
CA ILE A 157 3.94 7.89 0.46
C ILE A 157 5.04 7.49 1.44
N SER A 158 4.69 7.24 2.70
CA SER A 158 5.64 6.86 3.75
C SER A 158 6.33 5.53 3.43
N TYR A 159 5.57 4.51 3.04
CA TYR A 159 6.10 3.20 2.67
C TYR A 159 6.95 3.25 1.40
N ASN A 160 6.55 4.02 0.37
CA ASN A 160 7.40 4.21 -0.82
C ASN A 160 8.73 4.88 -0.48
N SER A 161 8.70 5.88 0.42
CA SER A 161 9.91 6.59 0.83
C SER A 161 10.92 5.64 1.49
N LYS A 162 10.48 4.83 2.48
CA LYS A 162 11.36 3.84 3.13
C LYS A 162 11.82 2.75 2.16
N ARG A 163 10.93 2.28 1.29
CA ARG A 163 11.21 1.22 0.31
C ARG A 163 12.33 1.58 -0.65
N ILE A 164 12.41 2.82 -1.11
CA ILE A 164 13.51 3.27 -1.99
C ILE A 164 14.86 2.96 -1.34
N PHE A 165 15.04 3.21 -0.04
CA PHE A 165 16.28 2.86 0.67
C PHE A 165 16.56 1.36 0.65
N THR A 166 15.54 0.53 0.94
CA THR A 166 15.71 -0.94 0.91
C THR A 166 16.08 -1.48 -0.48
N ILE A 167 15.54 -0.88 -1.54
CA ILE A 167 15.88 -1.27 -2.92
C ILE A 167 17.31 -0.81 -3.26
N VAL A 168 17.72 0.37 -2.81
CA VAL A 168 19.10 0.83 -3.00
C VAL A 168 20.08 -0.11 -2.28
N ASP A 169 19.76 -0.57 -1.06
CA ASP A 169 20.58 -1.54 -0.34
C ASP A 169 20.61 -2.90 -1.05
N TRP A 170 19.49 -3.33 -1.62
CA TRP A 170 19.46 -4.51 -2.50
C TRP A 170 20.37 -4.37 -3.71
N LEU A 171 20.27 -3.25 -4.43
CA LEU A 171 21.12 -2.98 -5.59
C LEU A 171 22.60 -2.96 -5.21
N ARG A 172 22.96 -2.32 -4.09
CA ARG A 172 24.34 -2.30 -3.56
C ARG A 172 24.84 -3.71 -3.24
N ALA A 173 24.01 -4.56 -2.65
CA ALA A 173 24.37 -5.94 -2.36
C ALA A 173 24.66 -6.74 -3.64
N GLU A 174 23.81 -6.61 -4.67
CA GLU A 174 24.01 -7.32 -5.94
C GLU A 174 25.24 -6.81 -6.71
N ILE A 175 25.49 -5.50 -6.71
CA ILE A 175 26.72 -4.92 -7.29
C ILE A 175 27.96 -5.37 -6.50
N GLY A 176 27.87 -5.43 -5.17
CA GLY A 176 28.94 -5.93 -4.31
C GLY A 176 29.34 -7.36 -4.68
N LYS A 177 28.35 -8.24 -4.90
CA LYS A 177 28.60 -9.60 -5.40
C LYS A 177 29.23 -9.60 -6.78
N ALA A 178 28.75 -8.75 -7.70
CA ALA A 178 29.31 -8.67 -9.03
C ALA A 178 30.80 -8.35 -9.01
N ASN A 179 31.21 -7.41 -8.14
CA ASN A 179 32.61 -7.02 -7.96
C ASN A 179 33.46 -8.13 -7.34
N ASN A 180 32.95 -8.84 -6.32
CA ASN A 180 33.66 -9.95 -5.67
C ASN A 180 33.83 -11.17 -6.60
N VAL A 181 32.93 -11.35 -7.57
CA VAL A 181 32.92 -12.48 -8.52
C VAL A 181 33.89 -12.28 -9.70
N HIS A 182 34.61 -11.16 -9.77
CA HIS A 182 35.65 -10.93 -10.79
C HIS A 182 36.82 -11.94 -10.75
N GLN A 183 36.90 -12.82 -9.73
CA GLN A 183 37.83 -13.95 -9.67
C GLN A 183 37.25 -15.29 -10.20
N GLY A 184 35.96 -15.36 -10.57
CA GLY A 184 35.33 -16.60 -11.01
C GLY A 184 33.94 -16.41 -11.63
N GLY A 185 33.86 -15.71 -12.77
CA GLY A 185 32.71 -15.69 -13.70
C GLY A 185 31.38 -15.15 -13.14
N LEU A 186 30.88 -14.03 -13.70
CA LEU A 186 29.58 -13.48 -13.28
C LEU A 186 28.44 -14.48 -13.54
N THR A 187 27.71 -14.85 -12.49
CA THR A 187 26.57 -15.76 -12.62
C THR A 187 25.36 -15.00 -13.17
N VAL A 188 24.59 -15.62 -14.08
CA VAL A 188 23.35 -15.08 -14.69
C VAL A 188 22.39 -14.50 -13.65
N ARG A 189 22.39 -15.07 -12.44
CA ARG A 189 21.54 -14.64 -11.33
C ARG A 189 21.90 -13.27 -10.74
N VAL A 190 23.18 -12.91 -10.68
CA VAL A 190 23.62 -11.58 -10.21
C VAL A 190 23.14 -10.51 -11.18
N TYR A 191 23.28 -10.74 -12.50
CA TYR A 191 22.74 -9.82 -13.51
C TYR A 191 21.22 -9.65 -13.37
N PHE A 192 20.49 -10.75 -13.18
CA PHE A 192 19.06 -10.70 -12.96
C PHE A 192 18.68 -9.92 -11.69
N GLY A 193 19.42 -10.13 -10.59
CA GLY A 193 19.24 -9.38 -9.33
C GLY A 193 19.45 -7.89 -9.51
N ILE A 194 20.54 -7.47 -10.17
CA ILE A 194 20.82 -6.06 -10.48
C ILE A 194 19.70 -5.46 -11.34
N ALA A 195 19.35 -6.12 -12.45
CA ALA A 195 18.32 -5.64 -13.36
C ALA A 195 16.97 -5.47 -12.65
N LEU A 196 16.60 -6.43 -11.79
CA LEU A 196 15.36 -6.41 -11.05
C LEU A 196 15.34 -5.32 -9.96
N ALA A 197 16.46 -5.10 -9.27
CA ALA A 197 16.61 -4.03 -8.29
C ALA A 197 16.54 -2.65 -8.96
N VAL A 198 17.22 -2.45 -10.10
CA VAL A 198 17.15 -1.21 -10.89
C VAL A 198 15.71 -0.94 -11.38
N ALA A 199 15.05 -1.95 -11.93
CA ALA A 199 13.67 -1.81 -12.39
C ALA A 199 12.71 -1.42 -11.26
N ASN A 200 12.87 -2.03 -10.08
CA ASN A 200 12.12 -1.64 -8.88
C ASN A 200 12.44 -0.21 -8.46
N LEU A 201 13.71 0.18 -8.43
CA LEU A 201 14.11 1.52 -8.03
C LEU A 201 13.46 2.58 -8.91
N LEU A 202 13.53 2.41 -10.24
CA LEU A 202 12.91 3.34 -11.19
C LEU A 202 11.39 3.39 -11.03
N LEU A 203 10.75 2.22 -10.90
CA LEU A 203 9.30 2.12 -10.74
C LEU A 203 8.81 2.86 -9.49
N TRP A 204 9.44 2.61 -8.34
CA TRP A 204 9.00 3.19 -7.07
C TRP A 204 9.43 4.66 -6.90
N CYS A 205 10.56 5.07 -7.49
CA CYS A 205 10.92 6.48 -7.61
C CYS A 205 9.89 7.24 -8.48
N PHE A 206 9.52 6.70 -9.64
CA PHE A 206 8.47 7.29 -10.47
C PHE A 206 7.12 7.33 -9.74
N ASN A 207 6.77 6.25 -9.04
CA ASN A 207 5.54 6.22 -8.26
C ASN A 207 5.52 7.31 -7.18
N LEU A 208 6.62 7.50 -6.45
CA LEU A 208 6.69 8.52 -5.40
C LEU A 208 6.72 9.95 -5.98
N PHE A 209 7.71 10.24 -6.83
CA PHE A 209 7.99 11.60 -7.30
C PHE A 209 7.18 12.02 -8.53
N GLY A 210 6.73 11.06 -9.34
CA GLY A 210 5.94 11.32 -10.54
C GLY A 210 4.42 11.24 -10.33
N PHE A 211 3.96 10.46 -9.34
CA PHE A 211 2.53 10.24 -9.12
C PHE A 211 2.04 10.62 -7.72
N LEU A 212 2.59 10.02 -6.66
CA LEU A 212 2.08 10.17 -5.30
C LEU A 212 2.21 11.61 -4.80
N LEU A 213 3.40 12.20 -4.88
CA LEU A 213 3.65 13.56 -4.42
C LEU A 213 3.01 14.64 -5.31
N PRO A 214 3.20 14.65 -6.64
CA PRO A 214 2.69 15.74 -7.48
C PRO A 214 1.21 15.63 -7.83
N VAL A 215 0.62 14.43 -7.85
CA VAL A 215 -0.76 14.22 -8.34
C VAL A 215 -1.69 13.75 -7.22
N TYR A 216 -1.31 12.68 -6.50
CA TYR A 216 -2.22 12.06 -5.53
C TYR A 216 -2.41 12.92 -4.28
N LEU A 217 -1.31 13.39 -3.68
CA LEU A 217 -1.32 14.17 -2.45
C LEU A 217 -2.09 15.50 -2.59
N PRO A 218 -1.90 16.33 -3.65
CA PRO A 218 -2.67 17.56 -3.81
C PRO A 218 -4.16 17.29 -4.00
N ARG A 219 -4.52 16.22 -4.74
CA ARG A 219 -5.93 15.81 -4.91
C ARG A 219 -6.54 15.33 -3.59
N ALA A 220 -5.76 14.63 -2.76
CA ALA A 220 -6.18 14.19 -1.43
C ALA A 220 -6.50 15.39 -0.53
N PHE A 221 -5.59 16.37 -0.44
CA PHE A 221 -5.80 17.57 0.36
C PHE A 221 -6.94 18.44 -0.18
N LYS A 222 -7.03 18.65 -1.49
CA LYS A 222 -8.12 19.43 -2.08
C LYS A 222 -9.50 18.87 -1.75
N ARG A 223 -9.67 17.54 -1.78
CA ARG A 223 -10.94 16.91 -1.38
C ARG A 223 -11.24 17.07 0.10
N TYR A 224 -10.25 16.85 0.95
CA TYR A 224 -10.42 16.93 2.40
C TYR A 224 -10.79 18.36 2.85
N TYR A 225 -10.02 19.37 2.42
CA TYR A 225 -10.29 20.76 2.80
C TYR A 225 -11.51 21.35 2.09
N GLY A 226 -11.79 20.93 0.85
CA GLY A 226 -13.01 21.34 0.16
C GLY A 226 -14.30 20.81 0.79
N TYR A 227 -14.23 19.77 1.63
CA TYR A 227 -15.36 19.33 2.46
C TYR A 227 -15.52 20.23 3.70
N LYS A 228 -14.41 20.64 4.31
CA LYS A 228 -14.41 21.55 5.47
C LYS A 228 -15.05 22.90 5.17
N GLU A 229 -14.98 23.39 3.94
CA GLU A 229 -15.66 24.64 3.53
C GLU A 229 -17.18 24.48 3.34
N LYS A 230 -17.69 23.25 3.23
CA LYS A 230 -19.12 22.97 2.96
C LYS A 230 -19.90 22.56 4.21
N VAL A 231 -19.21 22.30 5.33
CA VAL A 231 -19.77 21.96 6.64
C VAL A 231 -19.78 23.21 7.50
#